data_AF-A0A363SYN7-F1
#
_entry.id   AF-A0A363SYN7-F1
#
_cell.length_a   1.000
_cell.length_b   1.000
_cell.length_c   1.000
_cell.angle_alpha   90.00
_cell.angle_beta   90.00
_cell.angle_gamma   90.00
#
_symmetry.space_group_name_H-M   'P 1'
#
loop_
_entity.id
_entity.type
_entity.pdbx_description
1 polymer ?
#
loop_
_entity_poly.entity_id
_entity_poly.type
_entity_poly.pdbx_seq_one_letter_code
_entity_poly.pdbx_strand_id
1 'polypeptide(L)'
;MARLITAAERIKRARGLIQEARDYPVPEWGGKYDLSYMAEVKGLLRQARELVQFIPKTPSATPEVKEEAKKIIAEAEQAGHEIFRL
;
A
#
# COMPACT_ATOMS: atom_id res chain seq x y z
N MET A 1 -17.44 -19.02 2.19
CA MET A 1 -17.04 -18.20 3.36
C MET A 1 -15.75 -17.49 3.03
N ALA A 2 -15.72 -16.15 3.10
CA ALA A 2 -14.49 -15.39 2.89
C ALA A 2 -13.50 -15.74 4.02
N ARG A 3 -12.29 -16.18 3.67
CA ARG A 3 -11.24 -16.46 4.66
C ARG A 3 -10.93 -15.15 5.39
N LEU A 4 -11.12 -15.13 6.70
CA LEU A 4 -10.67 -14.02 7.55
C LEU A 4 -9.14 -13.99 7.48
N ILE A 5 -8.60 -13.06 6.68
CA ILE A 5 -7.16 -12.86 6.60
C ILE A 5 -6.65 -12.27 7.92
N THR A 6 -5.58 -12.87 8.43
CA THR A 6 -4.90 -12.46 9.66
C THR A 6 -4.21 -11.09 9.50
N ALA A 7 -3.83 -10.44 10.60
CA ALA A 7 -3.07 -9.19 10.55
C ALA A 7 -1.73 -9.35 9.81
N ALA A 8 -1.04 -10.47 10.03
CA ALA A 8 0.20 -10.79 9.34
C ALA A 8 0.01 -10.94 7.82
N GLU A 9 -1.06 -11.61 7.38
CA GLU A 9 -1.40 -11.73 5.96
C GLU A 9 -1.76 -10.37 5.34
N ARG A 10 -2.49 -9.51 6.07
CA ARG A 10 -2.80 -8.14 5.62
C ARG A 10 -1.52 -7.33 5.39
N ILE A 11 -0.57 -7.40 6.33
CA ILE A 11 0.74 -6.75 6.21
C ILE A 11 1.50 -7.27 4.99
N LYS A 12 1.56 -8.60 4.80
CA LYS A 12 2.23 -9.22 3.65
C LYS A 12 1.60 -8.77 2.32
N ARG A 13 0.27 -8.73 2.23
CA ARG A 13 -0.43 -8.26 1.03
C ARG A 13 -0.22 -6.78 0.76
N ALA A 14 -0.25 -5.95 1.80
CA ALA A 14 -0.01 -4.52 1.66
C ALA A 14 1.41 -4.22 1.14
N ARG A 15 2.44 -4.94 1.62
CA ARG A 15 3.79 -4.88 1.02
C ARG A 15 3.80 -5.25 -0.45
N GLY A 16 3.09 -6.32 -0.82
CA GLY A 16 2.95 -6.74 -2.21
C GLY A 16 2.38 -5.65 -3.11
N LEU A 17 1.31 -4.98 -2.66
CA LEU A 17 0.67 -3.89 -3.40
C LEU A 17 1.57 -2.65 -3.53
N ILE A 18 2.37 -2.32 -2.51
CA ILE A 18 3.36 -1.23 -2.60
C ILE A 18 4.43 -1.56 -3.62
N GLN A 19 4.92 -2.81 -3.62
CA GLN A 19 5.91 -3.25 -4.60
C GLN A 19 5.33 -3.25 -6.01
N GLU A 20 4.09 -3.72 -6.19
CA GLU A 20 3.38 -3.65 -7.46
C GLU A 20 3.22 -2.21 -7.95
N ALA A 21 2.94 -1.25 -7.06
CA ALA A 21 2.87 0.17 -7.41
C ALA A 21 4.23 0.72 -7.88
N ARG A 22 5.35 0.25 -7.31
CA ARG A 22 6.71 0.62 -7.72
C ARG A 22 7.12 0.01 -9.06
N ASP A 23 6.70 -1.23 -9.31
CA ASP A 23 7.00 -1.99 -10.51
C ASP A 23 5.99 -1.73 -11.64
N TYR A 24 4.95 -0.92 -11.38
CA TYR A 24 3.90 -0.66 -12.34
C TYR A 24 4.48 0.00 -13.61
N PRO A 25 4.20 -0.55 -14.80
CA PRO A 25 4.85 -0.10 -16.02
C PRO A 25 4.44 1.34 -16.35
N VAL A 26 5.44 2.19 -16.53
CA VAL A 26 5.21 3.57 -16.98
C VAL A 26 4.84 3.54 -18.47
N PRO A 27 3.68 4.08 -18.88
CA PRO A 27 3.26 4.05 -20.27
C PRO A 27 4.20 4.89 -21.15
N GLU A 28 4.52 4.36 -22.35
CA GLU A 28 5.40 5.04 -23.32
C GLU A 28 4.79 6.37 -23.80
N TRP A 29 3.46 6.45 -23.84
CA TRP A 29 2.71 7.66 -24.18
C TRP A 29 2.12 8.27 -22.91
N GLY A 30 2.45 9.53 -22.61
CA GLY A 30 2.00 10.23 -21.39
C GLY A 30 2.91 10.05 -20.16
N GLY A 31 3.75 9.01 -20.12
CA GLY A 31 4.77 8.82 -19.09
C GLY A 31 4.20 8.80 -17.67
N LYS A 32 4.93 9.36 -16.71
CA LYS A 32 4.50 9.43 -15.30
C LYS A 32 3.32 10.40 -15.04
N TYR A 33 2.95 11.18 -16.04
CA TYR A 33 1.85 12.16 -15.96
C TYR A 33 0.57 11.64 -16.61
N ASP A 34 0.59 10.43 -17.17
CA ASP A 34 -0.61 9.79 -17.66
C ASP A 34 -1.60 9.60 -16.51
N LEU A 35 -2.82 10.12 -16.68
CA LEU A 35 -3.83 10.14 -15.63
C LEU A 35 -4.27 8.72 -15.23
N SER A 36 -4.28 7.79 -16.19
CA SER A 36 -4.61 6.39 -15.93
C SER A 36 -3.50 5.72 -15.14
N TYR A 37 -2.24 5.89 -15.51
CA TYR A 37 -1.08 5.43 -14.72
C TYR A 37 -1.13 5.97 -13.29
N MET A 38 -1.34 7.28 -13.14
CA MET A 38 -1.42 7.91 -11.82
C MET A 38 -2.58 7.34 -11.00
N ALA A 39 -3.74 7.11 -11.61
CA ALA A 39 -4.91 6.54 -10.94
C ALA A 39 -4.65 5.11 -10.46
N GLU A 40 -4.04 4.26 -11.30
CA GLU A 40 -3.73 2.87 -10.96
C GLU A 40 -2.71 2.78 -9.82
N VAL A 41 -1.57 3.49 -9.93
CA VAL A 41 -0.55 3.51 -8.88
C VAL A 41 -1.11 4.05 -7.57
N LYS A 42 -1.87 5.17 -7.59
CA LYS A 42 -2.52 5.68 -6.38
C LYS A 42 -3.56 4.70 -5.84
N GLY A 43 -4.26 3.97 -6.70
CA GLY A 43 -5.20 2.92 -6.34
C GLY A 43 -4.54 1.77 -5.58
N LEU A 44 -3.38 1.29 -6.07
CA LEU A 44 -2.59 0.24 -5.42
C LEU A 44 -2.10 0.68 -4.03
N LEU A 45 -1.54 1.88 -3.93
CA LEU A 45 -1.08 2.44 -2.64
C LEU A 45 -2.24 2.65 -1.66
N ARG A 46 -3.41 3.08 -2.16
CA ARG A 46 -4.62 3.23 -1.33
C ARG A 46 -5.09 1.88 -0.79
N GLN A 47 -5.14 0.85 -1.64
CA GLN A 47 -5.51 -0.51 -1.23
C GLN A 47 -4.53 -1.07 -0.19
N ALA A 48 -3.22 -0.85 -0.37
CA ALA A 48 -2.22 -1.25 0.61
C ALA A 48 -2.48 -0.62 1.99
N ARG A 49 -2.76 0.69 2.03
CA ARG A 49 -3.11 1.41 3.27
C ARG A 49 -4.40 0.89 3.88
N GLU A 50 -5.44 0.67 3.08
CA GLU A 50 -6.74 0.22 3.55
C GLU A 50 -6.68 -1.15 4.25
N LEU A 51 -5.78 -2.03 3.82
CA LEU A 51 -5.55 -3.34 4.44
C LEU A 51 -4.99 -3.24 5.87
N VAL A 52 -4.16 -2.24 6.16
CA VAL A 52 -3.42 -2.15 7.43
C VAL A 52 -3.89 -1.02 8.35
N GLN A 53 -4.64 -0.03 7.86
CA GLN A 53 -5.06 1.16 8.63
C GLN A 53 -5.84 0.86 9.92
N PHE A 54 -6.53 -0.29 9.98
CA PHE A 54 -7.31 -0.70 11.15
C PHE A 54 -6.51 -1.55 12.15
N ILE A 55 -5.36 -2.09 11.76
CA ILE A 55 -4.52 -2.92 12.62
C ILE A 55 -4.05 -2.13 13.87
N PRO A 56 -3.56 -0.88 13.77
CA PRO A 56 -3.18 -0.08 14.94
C PRO A 56 -4.33 0.19 15.91
N LYS A 57 -5.57 0.27 15.38
CA LYS A 57 -6.80 0.54 16.14
C LYS A 57 -7.38 -0.72 16.78
N THR A 58 -6.85 -1.90 16.45
CA THR A 58 -7.35 -3.16 16.97
C THR A 58 -6.78 -3.44 18.36
N PRO A 59 -7.62 -3.63 19.40
CA PRO A 59 -7.14 -3.86 20.77
C PRO A 59 -6.31 -5.14 20.92
N SER A 60 -6.67 -6.20 20.17
CA SER A 60 -6.01 -7.51 20.22
C SER A 60 -4.70 -7.60 19.42
N ALA A 61 -4.32 -6.56 18.68
CA ALA A 61 -3.04 -6.56 17.96
C ALA A 61 -1.88 -6.25 18.92
N THR A 62 -0.79 -7.02 18.81
CA THR A 62 0.41 -6.78 19.62
C THR A 62 1.08 -5.47 19.23
N PRO A 63 1.88 -4.85 20.13
CA PRO A 63 2.61 -3.62 19.81
C PRO A 63 3.45 -3.71 18.53
N GLU A 64 4.09 -4.87 18.29
CA GLU A 64 4.94 -5.10 17.12
C GLU A 64 4.14 -5.05 15.82
N VAL A 65 2.97 -5.68 15.81
CA VAL A 65 2.07 -5.71 14.63
C VAL A 65 1.48 -4.32 14.36
N LYS A 66 1.21 -3.53 15.41
CA LYS A 66 0.75 -2.14 15.26
C LYS A 66 1.85 -1.24 14.69
N GLU A 67 3.08 -1.40 15.17
CA GLU A 67 4.28 -0.74 14.64
C GLU A 67 4.50 -1.08 13.17
N GLU A 68 4.45 -2.36 12.82
CA GLU A 68 4.66 -2.80 11.44
C GLU A 68 3.57 -2.26 10.50
N ALA A 69 2.30 -2.28 10.91
CA ALA A 69 1.22 -1.68 10.15
C ALA A 69 1.43 -0.17 9.91
N LYS A 70 1.91 0.59 10.91
CA LYS A 70 2.25 2.01 10.73
C LYS A 70 3.39 2.21 9.73
N LYS A 71 4.42 1.37 9.78
CA LYS A 71 5.54 1.41 8.80
C LYS A 71 5.04 1.20 7.38
N ILE A 72 4.12 0.26 7.16
CA ILE A 72 3.52 0.04 5.83
C ILE A 72 2.74 1.26 5.35
N ILE A 73 1.99 1.93 6.24
CA ILE A 73 1.26 3.15 5.87
C ILE A 73 2.23 4.24 5.42
N ALA A 74 3.32 4.45 6.19
CA ALA A 74 4.36 5.42 5.85
C ALA A 74 5.09 5.04 4.55
N GLU A 75 5.37 3.75 4.33
CA GLU A 75 6.01 3.24 3.12
C GLU A 75 5.13 3.44 1.88
N ALA A 76 3.81 3.25 1.99
CA ALA A 76 2.87 3.52 0.90
C ALA A 76 2.84 5.01 0.52
N GLU A 77 2.87 5.91 1.52
CA GLU A 77 2.95 7.35 1.29
C GLU A 77 4.29 7.72 0.63
N GLN A 78 5.40 7.22 1.18
CA GLN A 78 6.74 7.44 0.63
C GLN A 78 6.86 6.93 -0.81
N ALA A 79 6.36 5.73 -1.12
CA ALA A 79 6.36 5.19 -2.48
C ALA A 79 5.59 6.12 -3.44
N GLY A 80 4.46 6.70 -3.01
CA GLY A 80 3.75 7.71 -3.79
C GLY A 80 4.62 8.94 -4.10
N HIS A 81 5.30 9.47 -3.09
CA HIS A 81 6.23 10.60 -3.26
C HIS A 81 7.40 10.27 -4.20
N GLU A 82 8.01 9.08 -4.05
CA GLU A 82 9.10 8.60 -4.90
C GLU A 82 8.68 8.45 -6.37
N ILE A 83 7.51 7.85 -6.61
CA ILE A 83 7.02 7.57 -7.96
C ILE A 83 6.69 8.87 -8.70
N PHE A 84 5.98 9.79 -8.03
CA PHE A 84 5.49 11.03 -8.64
C PHE A 84 6.41 12.25 -8.47
N ARG A 85 7.50 12.14 -7.69
CA ARG A 85 8.39 13.27 -7.30
C ARG A 85 7.60 14.47 -6.77
N LEU A 86 6.65 14.23 -5.87
CA LEU A 86 5.85 15.26 -5.18
C LEU A 86 6.45 15.64 -3.84
#